data_AF-A0A327PXF3-F1
#
_entry.id   AF-A0A327PXF3-F1
#
_cell.length_a   1.000
_cell.length_b   1.000
_cell.length_c   1.000
_cell.angle_alpha   90.00
_cell.angle_beta   90.00
_cell.angle_gamma   90.00
#
_symmetry.space_group_name_H-M   'P 1'
#
loop_
_entity.id
_entity.type
_entity.pdbx_description
1 polymer ?
#
loop_
_entity_poly.entity_id
_entity_poly.type
_entity_poly.pdbx_seq_one_letter_code
_entity_poly.pdbx_strand_id
1 'polypeptide(L)'
;MEQQNGRNINKELPFLGFSHVCYRHSTGFLYTPSVKYVAQKYICYWFIDIIMKGGRNLDIEGRCPLYWKLKRLSGLKFRITCHDWQEKLIWQREIHSSFVGDEVSFVFTDECWDHHGGMLTISKYDE
;
A
#
# COMPACT_ATOMS: atom_id res chain seq x y z
N MET A 1 -9.11 -4.44 -26.96
CA MET A 1 -9.27 -4.14 -25.52
C MET A 1 -8.29 -3.04 -25.21
N GLU A 2 -8.76 -1.80 -25.11
CA GLU A 2 -7.90 -0.67 -24.76
C GLU A 2 -7.42 -0.87 -23.32
N GLN A 3 -6.11 -1.05 -23.15
CA GLN A 3 -5.49 -0.77 -21.85
C GLN A 3 -5.65 0.72 -21.63
N GLN A 4 -6.67 1.12 -20.85
CA GLN A 4 -6.70 2.47 -20.32
C GLN A 4 -5.42 2.63 -19.52
N ASN A 5 -4.56 3.54 -19.99
CA ASN A 5 -3.28 3.87 -19.38
C ASN A 5 -3.57 4.63 -18.08
N GLY A 6 -4.04 3.90 -17.06
CA GLY A 6 -4.48 4.46 -15.79
C GLY A 6 -3.32 5.11 -15.06
N ARG A 7 -3.60 6.22 -14.39
CA ARG A 7 -2.64 6.99 -13.60
C ARG A 7 -2.17 6.18 -12.38
N ASN A 8 -1.07 5.45 -12.55
CA ASN A 8 -0.37 4.75 -11.47
C ASN A 8 0.50 5.76 -10.69
N ILE A 9 0.13 5.98 -9.42
CA ILE A 9 0.77 6.94 -8.53
C ILE A 9 2.21 6.54 -8.17
N ASN A 10 2.54 5.25 -8.13
CA ASN A 10 3.90 4.77 -7.84
C ASN A 10 4.91 5.25 -8.89
N LYS A 11 4.49 5.42 -10.15
CA LYS A 11 5.33 5.94 -11.25
C LYS A 11 5.60 7.45 -11.18
N GLU A 12 4.85 8.18 -10.36
CA GLU A 12 4.98 9.65 -10.21
C GLU A 12 5.83 10.06 -9.01
N LEU A 13 6.44 9.10 -8.32
CA LEU A 13 7.17 9.38 -7.09
C LEU A 13 8.54 9.97 -7.38
N PRO A 14 8.88 11.13 -6.79
CA PRO A 14 10.18 11.76 -7.00
C PRO A 14 11.32 10.99 -6.33
N PHE A 15 11.00 10.06 -5.42
CA PHE A 15 11.94 9.16 -4.77
C PHE A 15 11.25 7.83 -4.44
N LEU A 16 11.87 6.74 -4.87
CA LEU A 16 11.47 5.36 -4.57
C LEU A 16 12.58 4.78 -3.69
N GLY A 17 12.35 4.68 -2.39
CA GLY A 17 13.39 4.10 -1.55
C GLY A 17 13.12 4.12 -0.06
N PHE A 18 13.68 3.10 0.59
CA PHE A 18 13.85 3.04 2.02
C PHE A 18 14.67 4.25 2.49
N SER A 19 14.20 4.90 3.54
CA SER A 19 14.92 5.95 4.25
C SER A 19 15.21 5.43 5.66
N HIS A 20 16.34 5.83 6.24
CA HIS A 20 16.58 5.64 7.68
C HIS A 20 15.55 6.38 8.54
N VAL A 21 14.78 7.30 7.95
CA VAL A 21 13.67 8.00 8.60
C VAL A 21 12.37 7.22 8.36
N CYS A 22 11.74 6.77 9.43
CA CYS A 22 10.40 6.20 9.42
C CYS A 22 9.41 7.10 10.17
N TYR A 23 8.14 7.02 9.80
CA TYR A 23 7.04 7.68 10.50
C TYR A 23 6.18 6.65 11.19
N ARG A 24 5.65 7.01 12.37
CA ARG A 24 4.78 6.12 13.15
C ARG A 24 3.32 6.50 12.94
N HIS A 25 2.51 5.51 12.54
CA HIS A 25 1.07 5.62 12.50
C HIS A 25 0.48 5.57 13.92
N SER A 26 -0.71 6.12 14.14
CA SER A 26 -1.37 6.08 15.46
C SER A 26 -1.62 4.67 15.97
N THR A 27 -1.65 3.68 15.07
CA THR A 27 -1.78 2.25 15.39
C THR A 27 -0.43 1.58 15.73
N GLY A 28 0.68 2.32 15.76
CA GLY A 28 2.00 1.82 16.15
C GLY A 28 2.89 1.32 15.00
N PHE A 29 2.34 1.08 13.80
CA PHE A 29 3.10 0.65 12.62
C PHE A 29 3.97 1.77 12.04
N LEU A 30 5.06 1.37 11.40
CA LEU A 30 5.98 2.29 10.74
C LEU A 30 5.64 2.42 9.25
N TYR A 31 5.95 3.57 8.66
CA TYR A 31 5.88 3.76 7.21
C TYR A 31 6.96 4.70 6.69
N THR A 32 7.38 4.48 5.45
CA THR A 32 8.46 5.25 4.82
C THR A 32 8.02 6.65 4.39
N PRO A 33 8.98 7.57 4.11
CA PRO A 33 8.64 8.90 3.61
C PRO A 33 7.86 8.89 2.29
N SER A 34 8.07 7.88 1.43
CA SER A 34 7.32 7.76 0.16
C SER A 34 5.84 7.45 0.42
N VAL A 35 5.54 6.56 1.37
CA VAL A 35 4.15 6.30 1.79
C VAL A 35 3.52 7.55 2.39
N LYS A 36 4.26 8.28 3.24
CA LYS A 36 3.78 9.55 3.79
C LYS A 36 3.47 10.56 2.68
N TYR A 37 4.39 10.73 1.73
CA TYR A 37 4.25 11.66 0.61
C TYR A 37 3.00 11.35 -0.20
N VAL A 38 2.76 10.07 -0.54
CA VAL A 38 1.55 9.65 -1.25
C VAL A 38 0.29 9.97 -0.43
N ALA A 39 0.27 9.57 0.84
CA ALA A 39 -0.89 9.80 1.71
C ALA A 39 -1.23 11.29 1.86
N GLN A 40 -0.22 12.16 1.94
CA GLN A 40 -0.39 13.61 2.04
C GLN A 40 -0.84 14.22 0.71
N LYS A 41 -0.12 13.92 -0.38
CA LYS A 41 -0.37 14.51 -1.70
C LYS A 41 -1.72 14.12 -2.28
N TYR A 42 -2.13 12.86 -2.06
CA TYR A 42 -3.36 12.31 -2.63
C TYR A 42 -4.47 12.10 -1.60
N ILE A 43 -4.27 12.60 -0.36
CA ILE A 43 -5.25 12.59 0.72
C ILE A 43 -5.80 11.17 0.94
N CYS A 44 -4.89 10.19 1.03
CA CYS A 44 -5.23 8.76 1.10
C CYS A 44 -4.72 8.04 2.36
N TYR A 45 -4.61 8.75 3.48
CA TYR A 45 -4.33 8.13 4.79
C TYR A 45 -5.30 7.00 5.15
N TRP A 46 -6.56 7.08 4.69
CA TRP A 46 -7.55 6.02 4.84
C TRP A 46 -7.10 4.68 4.23
N PHE A 47 -6.22 4.68 3.22
CA PHE A 47 -5.71 3.44 2.63
C PHE A 47 -4.72 2.77 3.59
N ILE A 48 -3.88 3.56 4.28
CA ILE A 48 -3.02 3.07 5.35
C ILE A 48 -3.87 2.46 6.46
N ASP A 49 -4.95 3.13 6.89
CA ASP A 49 -5.87 2.59 7.90
C ASP A 49 -6.45 1.22 7.51
N ILE A 50 -6.83 1.05 6.23
CA ILE A 50 -7.34 -0.23 5.72
C ILE A 50 -6.27 -1.31 5.76
N ILE A 51 -5.05 -1.01 5.31
CA ILE A 51 -3.93 -1.95 5.31
C ILE A 51 -3.59 -2.36 6.74
N MET A 52 -3.56 -1.43 7.68
CA MET A 52 -3.23 -1.73 9.07
C MET A 52 -4.31 -2.58 9.76
N LYS A 53 -5.59 -2.31 9.47
CA LYS A 53 -6.70 -3.14 9.98
C LYS A 53 -6.72 -4.52 9.32
N GLY A 54 -6.49 -4.59 8.02
CA GLY A 54 -6.45 -5.82 7.25
C GLY A 54 -5.25 -6.70 7.65
N GLY A 55 -4.06 -6.11 7.74
CA GLY A 55 -2.83 -6.77 8.17
C GLY A 55 -2.94 -7.39 9.56
N ARG A 56 -3.51 -6.69 10.55
CA ARG A 56 -3.71 -7.26 11.90
C ARG A 56 -4.64 -8.47 11.96
N ASN A 57 -5.61 -8.55 11.06
CA ASN A 57 -6.62 -9.63 11.05
C ASN A 57 -6.20 -10.81 10.17
N LEU A 58 -5.22 -10.60 9.29
CA LEU A 58 -4.53 -11.67 8.62
C LEU A 58 -3.59 -12.26 9.67
N ASP A 59 -3.69 -13.54 9.96
CA ASP A 59 -2.70 -14.24 10.78
C ASP A 59 -1.43 -14.37 9.90
N ILE A 60 -0.58 -13.33 9.88
CA ILE A 60 0.49 -13.15 8.89
C ILE A 60 1.72 -14.01 9.18
N GLU A 61 1.70 -14.89 10.19
CA GLU A 61 2.86 -15.74 10.52
C GLU A 61 3.35 -16.49 9.27
N GLY A 62 4.53 -16.06 8.76
CA GLY A 62 5.20 -16.62 7.58
C GLY A 62 4.75 -16.11 6.20
N ARG A 63 3.90 -15.08 6.08
CA ARG A 63 3.38 -14.61 4.78
C ARG A 63 3.86 -13.24 4.32
N CYS A 64 4.68 -12.55 5.10
CA CYS A 64 5.33 -11.33 4.66
C CYS A 64 6.42 -11.61 3.61
N PRO A 65 6.64 -10.73 2.63
CA PRO A 65 5.96 -9.44 2.41
C PRO A 65 4.52 -9.57 1.87
N LEU A 66 3.66 -8.61 2.24
CA LEU A 66 2.30 -8.47 1.73
C LEU A 66 2.18 -7.29 0.77
N TYR A 67 1.57 -7.52 -0.39
CA TYR A 67 1.44 -6.55 -1.47
C TYR A 67 0.00 -6.03 -1.53
N TRP A 68 -0.18 -4.76 -1.16
CA TRP A 68 -1.47 -4.09 -1.12
C TRP A 68 -1.62 -3.19 -2.33
N LYS A 69 -2.71 -3.35 -3.07
CA LYS A 69 -2.98 -2.58 -4.30
C LYS A 69 -4.37 -1.99 -4.26
N LEU A 70 -4.47 -0.68 -4.46
CA LEU A 70 -5.73 0.01 -4.75
C LEU A 70 -5.81 0.24 -6.25
N LYS A 71 -6.89 -0.20 -6.90
CA LYS A 71 -7.11 -0.05 -8.34
C LYS A 71 -8.53 0.43 -8.65
N ARG A 72 -8.67 1.46 -9.49
CA ARG A 72 -9.98 1.95 -9.94
C ARG A 72 -10.63 0.91 -10.85
N LEU A 73 -11.89 0.61 -10.58
CA LEU A 73 -12.74 -0.22 -11.43
C LEU A 73 -13.53 0.64 -12.42
N SER A 74 -14.20 1.68 -11.91
CA SER A 74 -14.96 2.65 -12.72
C SER A 74 -15.41 3.83 -11.85
N GLY A 75 -15.33 5.06 -12.36
CA GLY A 75 -15.77 6.25 -11.62
C GLY A 75 -15.17 6.28 -10.21
N LEU A 76 -16.01 6.34 -9.17
CA LEU A 76 -15.58 6.34 -7.77
C LEU A 76 -15.39 4.93 -7.16
N LYS A 77 -15.55 3.86 -7.95
CA LYS A 77 -15.41 2.47 -7.48
C LYS A 77 -13.97 2.01 -7.60
N PHE A 78 -13.46 1.46 -6.51
CA PHE A 78 -12.12 0.90 -6.42
C PHE A 78 -12.16 -0.50 -5.82
N ARG A 79 -11.16 -1.30 -6.18
CA ARG A 79 -10.84 -2.56 -5.51
C ARG A 79 -9.51 -2.42 -4.80
N ILE A 80 -9.48 -2.83 -3.54
CA ILE A 80 -8.26 -3.08 -2.81
C ILE A 80 -8.01 -4.58 -2.84
N THR A 81 -6.80 -4.99 -3.20
CA THR A 81 -6.34 -6.37 -3.08
C THR A 81 -5.12 -6.44 -2.18
N CYS A 82 -4.96 -7.56 -1.50
CA CYS A 82 -3.75 -7.94 -0.81
C CYS A 82 -3.31 -9.30 -1.35
N HIS A 83 -2.06 -9.37 -1.78
CA HIS A 83 -1.39 -10.60 -2.20
C HIS A 83 -0.26 -10.95 -1.24
N ASP A 84 0.05 -12.22 -1.09
CA ASP A 84 1.31 -12.65 -0.47
C ASP A 84 2.46 -12.61 -1.49
N TRP A 85 3.66 -13.01 -1.06
CA TRP A 85 4.87 -13.07 -1.89
C TRP A 85 4.80 -14.08 -3.04
N GLN A 86 3.82 -14.99 -3.06
CA GLN A 86 3.54 -15.90 -4.16
C GLN A 86 2.45 -15.36 -5.09
N GLU A 87 2.13 -14.06 -4.97
CA GLU A 87 1.05 -13.38 -5.70
C GLU A 87 -0.35 -13.94 -5.42
N LYS A 88 -0.50 -14.81 -4.42
CA LYS A 88 -1.80 -15.39 -4.09
C LYS A 88 -2.66 -14.32 -3.45
N LEU A 89 -3.87 -14.14 -3.99
CA LEU A 89 -4.85 -13.23 -3.40
C LEU A 89 -5.28 -13.75 -2.02
N ILE A 90 -4.96 -13.00 -0.97
CA ILE A 90 -5.31 -13.35 0.42
C ILE A 90 -6.47 -12.51 0.95
N TRP A 91 -6.67 -11.31 0.38
CA TRP A 91 -7.76 -10.43 0.79
C TRP A 91 -8.14 -9.49 -0.35
N GLN A 92 -9.44 -9.15 -0.43
CA GLN A 92 -9.89 -8.08 -1.31
C GLN A 92 -11.13 -7.39 -0.73
N ARG A 93 -11.32 -6.14 -1.15
CA ARG A 93 -12.53 -5.38 -0.84
C ARG A 93 -12.79 -4.33 -1.90
N GLU A 94 -14.06 -4.16 -2.27
CA GLU A 94 -14.50 -3.02 -3.07
C GLU A 94 -14.92 -1.86 -2.17
N ILE A 95 -14.54 -0.66 -2.56
CA ILE A 95 -14.84 0.58 -1.84
C ILE A 95 -15.24 1.68 -2.83
N HIS A 96 -15.93 2.68 -2.32
CA HIS A 96 -16.09 3.95 -3.01
C HIS A 96 -15.08 4.96 -2.46
N SER A 97 -14.36 5.66 -3.33
CA SER A 97 -13.36 6.65 -2.94
C SER A 97 -13.26 7.79 -3.96
N SER A 98 -12.91 8.98 -3.48
CA SER A 98 -12.55 10.15 -4.30
C SER A 98 -11.06 10.22 -4.62
N PHE A 99 -10.31 9.14 -4.44
CA PHE A 99 -8.90 9.06 -4.79
C PHE A 99 -8.68 9.47 -6.25
N VAL A 100 -7.73 10.38 -6.47
CA VAL A 100 -7.50 10.99 -7.80
C VAL A 100 -6.66 10.11 -8.73
N GLY A 101 -5.85 9.19 -8.19
CA GLY A 101 -5.12 8.21 -8.98
C GLY A 101 -6.01 7.05 -9.43
N ASP A 102 -5.55 6.28 -10.42
CA ASP A 102 -6.22 5.04 -10.82
C ASP A 102 -5.63 3.83 -10.12
N GLU A 103 -4.37 3.95 -9.68
CA GLU A 103 -3.65 2.84 -9.06
C GLU A 103 -2.63 3.34 -8.03
N VAL A 104 -2.53 2.66 -6.89
CA VAL A 104 -1.41 2.80 -5.97
C VAL A 104 -1.16 1.49 -5.22
N SER A 105 0.12 1.13 -5.11
CA SER A 105 0.58 -0.11 -4.47
C SER A 105 1.49 0.21 -3.29
N PHE A 106 1.25 -0.45 -2.15
CA PHE A 106 2.12 -0.43 -0.97
C PHE A 106 2.55 -1.86 -0.62
N VAL A 107 3.70 -2.00 0.02
CA VAL A 107 4.21 -3.28 0.52
C VAL A 107 4.37 -3.20 2.01
N PHE A 108 3.77 -4.16 2.70
CA PHE A 108 3.91 -4.34 4.13
C PHE A 108 4.95 -5.43 4.40
N THR A 109 5.97 -5.10 5.19
CA THR A 109 7.09 -5.98 5.54
C THR A 109 7.24 -6.06 7.05
N ASP A 110 7.50 -7.24 7.61
CA ASP A 110 7.77 -7.38 9.05
C ASP A 110 9.18 -6.92 9.45
N GLU A 111 10.08 -6.72 8.49
CA GLU A 111 11.45 -6.30 8.76
C GLU A 111 11.58 -4.77 8.80
N CYS A 112 11.72 -4.24 10.01
CA CYS A 112 12.45 -3.01 10.27
C CYS A 112 13.66 -3.34 11.13
N TRP A 113 14.85 -3.06 10.60
CA TRP A 113 16.11 -3.05 11.35
C TRP A 113 15.85 -2.34 12.69
N ASP A 114 16.01 -3.07 13.79
CA ASP A 114 15.92 -2.63 15.19
C ASP A 114 14.53 -2.47 15.84
N HIS A 115 13.41 -2.75 15.16
CA HIS A 115 12.07 -2.70 15.79
C HIS A 115 11.20 -3.89 15.40
N HIS A 116 10.71 -4.64 16.41
CA HIS A 116 9.72 -5.74 16.26
C HIS A 116 8.33 -5.24 15.82
N GLY A 117 8.24 -4.50 14.72
CA GLY A 117 6.98 -3.96 14.21
C GLY A 117 7.02 -3.81 12.69
N GLY A 118 5.96 -4.27 12.04
CA GLY A 118 5.85 -4.18 10.59
C GLY A 118 5.90 -2.74 10.06
N MET A 119 6.40 -2.62 8.84
CA MET A 119 6.59 -1.38 8.12
C MET A 119 5.86 -1.41 6.77
N LEU A 120 5.22 -0.29 6.45
CA LEU A 120 4.65 -0.03 5.13
C LEU A 120 5.62 0.78 4.27
N THR A 121 5.90 0.29 3.07
CA THR A 121 6.75 0.94 2.08
C THR A 121 6.09 0.94 0.70
N ILE A 122 6.74 1.57 -0.28
CA ILE A 122 6.39 1.46 -1.69
C ILE A 122 7.45 0.59 -2.36
N SER A 123 7.01 -0.51 -2.97
CA SER A 123 7.88 -1.37 -3.77
C SER A 123 8.24 -0.69 -5.08
N LYS A 124 9.48 -0.94 -5.53
CA LYS A 124 9.98 -0.56 -6.86
C LYS A 124 9.50 -1.51 -7.97
N TYR A 125 8.92 -2.65 -7.60
CA TYR A 125 8.43 -3.69 -8.50
C TYR A 125 6.96 -3.43 -8.87
N ASP A 126 6.74 -2.47 -9.75
CA ASP A 126 5.63 -2.51 -10.71
C ASP A 126 6.34 -2.50 -12.09
N GLU A 127 6.85 -3.67 -12.51
CA GLU A 127 7.19 -3.95 -13.92
C GLU A 127 6.01 -4.67 -14.58
#